data_AF-X0VD24-F1
#
_entry.id   AF-X0VD24-F1
#
_cell.length_a   1.000
_cell.length_b   1.000
_cell.length_c   1.000
_cell.angle_alpha   90.00
_cell.angle_beta   90.00
_cell.angle_gamma   90.00
#
_symmetry.space_group_name_H-M   'P 1'
#
loop_
_entity.id
_entity.type
_entity.pdbx_description
1 polymer ?
#
loop_
_entity_poly.entity_id
_entity_poly.type
_entity_poly.pdbx_seq_one_letter_code
_entity_poly.pdbx_strand_id
1 'polypeptide(L)'
;MEAHERGIKTWVSVEPVVDPVEALMVIETLLPYVDLWKVGKLNHDPEREKAINWKNFLMKVERLLQDRPHIIKNDLLEAAGVGGQRG
;
A
#
# COMPACT_ATOMS: atom_id res chain seq x y z
N MET A 1 9.11 17.84 7.16
CA MET A 1 9.67 16.47 7.11
C MET A 1 11.07 16.47 7.70
N GLU A 2 11.18 16.60 9.02
CA GLU A 2 12.49 16.79 9.66
C GLU A 2 13.25 15.47 9.88
N ALA A 3 12.54 14.33 9.98
CA ALA A 3 13.16 13.04 10.28
C ALA A 3 13.96 12.45 9.10
N HIS A 4 13.40 12.46 7.89
CA HIS A 4 14.06 11.94 6.67
C HIS A 4 15.34 12.73 6.35
N GLU A 5 15.28 14.06 6.44
CA GLU A 5 16.41 14.95 6.19
C GLU A 5 17.55 14.78 7.21
N ARG A 6 17.25 14.25 8.40
CA ARG A 6 18.22 13.96 9.48
C ARG A 6 18.81 12.55 9.41
N GLY A 7 18.57 11.79 8.33
CA GLY A 7 19.08 10.43 8.14
C GLY A 7 18.36 9.36 9.00
N ILE A 8 17.22 9.71 9.59
CA ILE A 8 16.37 8.74 10.31
C ILE A 8 15.50 8.05 9.26
N LYS A 9 15.64 6.73 9.14
CA LYS A 9 14.79 5.93 8.23
C LYS A 9 13.32 6.12 8.61
N THR A 10 12.53 6.55 7.64
CA THR A 10 11.10 6.80 7.77
C THR A 10 10.30 5.66 7.15
N TRP A 11 9.18 5.31 7.77
CA TRP A 11 8.26 4.31 7.22
C TRP A 11 6.82 4.74 7.39
N VAL A 12 5.97 4.35 6.44
CA VAL A 12 4.53 4.57 6.49
C VAL A 12 3.81 3.25 6.25
N SER A 13 2.80 2.98 7.10
CA SER A 13 1.82 1.91 6.87
C SER A 13 0.53 2.55 6.35
N VAL A 14 0.15 2.24 5.12
CA VAL A 14 -1.12 2.65 4.51
C VAL A 14 -2.11 1.52 4.72
N GLU A 15 -2.70 1.50 5.90
CA GLU A 15 -3.66 0.47 6.30
C GLU A 15 -4.47 0.85 7.57
N PRO A 16 -5.68 0.29 7.73
CA PRO A 16 -6.45 -0.41 6.69
C PRO A 16 -6.89 0.55 5.57
N VAL A 17 -6.88 0.12 4.32
CA VAL A 17 -7.26 0.98 3.17
C VAL A 17 -8.77 1.05 3.03
N VAL A 18 -9.38 2.11 3.56
CA VAL A 18 -10.84 2.35 3.46
C VAL A 18 -11.23 2.88 2.08
N ASP A 19 -10.47 3.83 1.55
CA ASP A 19 -10.64 4.38 0.20
C ASP A 19 -9.33 4.19 -0.61
N PRO A 20 -9.35 3.36 -1.68
CA PRO A 20 -8.21 3.16 -2.55
C PRO A 20 -7.67 4.45 -3.20
N VAL A 21 -8.53 5.42 -3.52
CA VAL A 21 -8.13 6.67 -4.16
C VAL A 21 -7.34 7.52 -3.18
N GLU A 22 -7.84 7.68 -1.95
CA GLU A 22 -7.13 8.43 -0.91
C GLU A 22 -5.79 7.77 -0.54
N ALA A 23 -5.77 6.44 -0.43
CA ALA A 23 -4.54 5.70 -0.18
C ALA A 23 -3.47 5.95 -1.25
N LEU A 24 -3.86 5.97 -2.53
CA LEU A 24 -2.95 6.28 -3.64
C LEU A 24 -2.47 7.73 -3.59
N MET A 25 -3.34 8.69 -3.26
CA MET A 25 -2.96 10.10 -3.10
C MET A 25 -1.93 10.29 -1.99
N VAL A 26 -2.09 9.58 -0.86
CA VAL A 26 -1.11 9.60 0.24
C VAL A 26 0.25 9.05 -0.22
N ILE A 27 0.24 7.92 -0.95
CA ILE A 27 1.47 7.32 -1.49
C ILE A 27 2.18 8.29 -2.41
N GLU A 28 1.46 8.87 -3.38
CA GLU A 28 2.02 9.82 -4.35
C GLU A 28 2.58 11.07 -3.67
N THR A 29 1.84 11.63 -2.72
CA THR A 29 2.23 12.88 -2.02
C THR A 29 3.46 12.69 -1.13
N LEU A 30 3.54 11.56 -0.44
CA LEU A 30 4.63 11.32 0.52
C LEU A 30 5.80 10.52 -0.08
N LEU A 31 5.72 10.09 -1.35
CA LEU A 31 6.76 9.32 -2.03
C LEU A 31 8.19 9.87 -1.88
N PRO A 32 8.43 11.20 -1.93
CA PRO A 32 9.77 11.77 -1.79
C PRO A 32 10.37 11.68 -0.38
N TYR A 33 9.55 11.37 0.63
CA TYR A 33 9.91 11.57 2.04
C TYR A 33 9.86 10.29 2.88
N VAL A 34 9.49 9.17 2.28
CA VAL A 34 9.28 7.88 2.96
C VAL A 34 10.24 6.84 2.40
N ASP A 35 11.01 6.21 3.28
CA ASP A 35 12.03 5.22 2.91
C ASP A 35 11.45 3.81 2.75
N LEU A 36 10.42 3.46 3.53
CA LEU A 36 9.78 2.15 3.50
C LEU A 36 8.25 2.26 3.57
N TRP A 37 7.58 1.56 2.67
CA TRP A 37 6.12 1.49 2.61
C TRP A 37 5.59 0.13 3.05
N LYS A 38 4.45 0.13 3.73
CA LYS A 38 3.65 -1.06 3.98
C LYS A 38 2.23 -0.78 3.54
N VAL A 39 1.61 -1.67 2.78
CA VAL A 39 0.24 -1.48 2.28
C VAL A 39 -0.58 -2.72 2.59
N GLY A 40 -1.73 -2.50 3.25
CA GLY A 40 -2.62 -3.55 3.73
C GLY A 40 -4.06 -3.33 3.28
N LYS A 41 -4.84 -4.39 3.28
CA LYS A 41 -6.25 -4.36 2.88
C LYS A 41 -7.12 -3.70 3.98
N LEU A 42 -8.34 -3.29 3.63
CA LEU A 42 -9.40 -3.08 4.61
C LEU A 42 -9.68 -4.39 5.36
N ASN A 43 -10.05 -4.29 6.63
CA ASN A 43 -10.50 -5.40 7.45
C ASN A 43 -11.78 -5.03 8.23
N HIS A 44 -12.48 -6.04 8.72
CA HIS A 44 -13.68 -5.92 9.57
C HIS A 44 -14.88 -5.19 8.92
N ASP A 45 -14.89 -4.99 7.60
CA ASP A 45 -16.00 -4.38 6.85
C ASP A 45 -16.25 -5.15 5.53
N PRO A 46 -16.93 -6.32 5.60
CA PRO A 46 -17.05 -7.22 4.45
C PRO A 46 -17.79 -6.62 3.25
N GLU A 47 -18.73 -5.71 3.48
CA GLU A 47 -19.50 -5.07 2.39
C GLU A 47 -18.62 -4.09 1.62
N ARG A 48 -17.89 -3.22 2.33
CA ARG A 48 -16.95 -2.31 1.69
C ARG A 48 -15.76 -3.05 1.09
N GLU A 49 -15.24 -4.08 1.75
CA GLU A 49 -14.17 -4.92 1.22
C GLU A 49 -14.53 -5.52 -0.15
N LYS A 50 -15.77 -5.99 -0.34
CA LYS A 50 -16.23 -6.54 -1.62
C LYS A 50 -16.44 -5.48 -2.70
N ALA A 51 -16.73 -4.24 -2.30
CA ALA A 51 -16.94 -3.14 -3.24
C ALA A 51 -15.63 -2.61 -3.84
N ILE A 52 -14.48 -2.88 -3.20
CA ILE A 52 -13.18 -2.40 -3.65
C ILE A 52 -12.56 -3.36 -4.68
N ASN A 53 -12.10 -2.80 -5.81
CA ASN A 53 -11.30 -3.55 -6.78
C ASN A 53 -9.84 -3.65 -6.31
N TRP A 54 -9.56 -4.64 -5.45
CA TRP A 54 -8.23 -4.87 -4.85
C TRP A 54 -7.14 -5.16 -5.87
N LYS A 55 -7.46 -5.84 -6.98
CA LYS A 55 -6.51 -6.10 -8.07
C LYS A 55 -6.04 -4.82 -8.75
N ASN A 56 -6.97 -3.93 -9.07
CA ASN A 56 -6.64 -2.62 -9.65
C ASN A 56 -5.89 -1.73 -8.66
N PHE A 57 -6.27 -1.77 -7.37
CA PHE A 57 -5.56 -1.04 -6.33
C PHE A 57 -4.12 -1.52 -6.19
N LEU A 58 -3.90 -2.83 -6.08
CA LEU A 58 -2.56 -3.42 -6.00
C LEU A 58 -1.68 -3.02 -7.19
N MET A 59 -2.19 -3.17 -8.42
CA MET A 59 -1.45 -2.79 -9.63
C MET A 59 -0.99 -1.32 -9.60
N LYS A 60 -1.83 -0.42 -9.10
CA LYS A 60 -1.49 1.01 -8.97
C LYS A 60 -0.47 1.26 -7.87
N VAL A 61 -0.59 0.57 -6.73
CA VAL A 61 0.40 0.62 -5.64
C VAL A 61 1.76 0.14 -6.12
N GLU A 62 1.82 -1.03 -6.78
CA GLU A 62 3.06 -1.59 -7.34
C GLU A 62 3.70 -0.63 -8.35
N ARG A 63 2.89 0.02 -9.20
CA ARG A 63 3.39 1.02 -10.14
C ARG A 63 3.98 2.26 -9.45
N LEU A 64 3.34 2.77 -8.40
CA LEU A 64 3.83 3.94 -7.66
C LEU A 64 5.08 3.63 -6.84
N LEU A 65 5.18 2.40 -6.31
CA LEU A 65 6.25 1.97 -5.42
C LEU A 65 7.33 1.13 -6.11
N GLN A 66 7.34 1.04 -7.45
CA GLN A 66 8.21 0.15 -8.23
C GLN A 66 9.70 0.25 -7.81
N ASP A 67 10.19 1.46 -7.58
CA ASP A 67 11.58 1.75 -7.22
C ASP A 67 11.75 2.13 -5.73
N ARG A 68 10.74 1.82 -4.91
CA ARG A 68 10.73 2.13 -3.47
C ARG A 68 10.69 0.84 -2.66
N PRO A 69 11.43 0.73 -1.55
CA PRO A 69 11.24 -0.38 -0.62
C PRO A 69 9.79 -0.43 -0.12
N HIS A 70 9.13 -1.58 -0.31
CA HIS A 70 7.74 -1.74 0.10
C HIS A 70 7.41 -3.19 0.49
N ILE A 71 6.39 -3.34 1.33
CA ILE A 71 5.79 -4.61 1.73
C ILE A 71 4.30 -4.54 1.40
N ILE A 72 3.83 -5.44 0.55
CA ILE A 72 2.40 -5.67 0.35
C ILE A 72 1.98 -6.79 1.29
N LYS A 73 1.00 -6.54 2.16
CA LYS A 73 0.51 -7.56 3.08
C LYS A 73 -0.23 -8.68 2.33
N ASN A 74 -0.16 -9.88 2.89
CA ASN A 74 -0.72 -11.09 2.28
C ASN A 74 -2.23 -10.99 2.05
N ASP A 75 -2.97 -10.33 2.95
CA ASP A 75 -4.41 -10.12 2.81
C ASP A 75 -4.78 -9.32 1.55
N LEU A 76 -3.98 -8.32 1.19
CA LEU A 76 -4.12 -7.55 -0.04
C LEU A 76 -3.73 -8.38 -1.27
N LEU A 77 -2.66 -9.18 -1.19
CA LEU A 77 -2.25 -10.09 -2.26
C LEU A 77 -3.33 -11.14 -2.55
N GLU A 78 -3.90 -11.75 -1.51
CA GLU A 78 -4.99 -12.72 -1.61
C GLU A 78 -6.23 -12.09 -2.22
N ALA A 79 -6.64 -10.91 -1.74
CA ALA A 79 -7.81 -10.19 -2.28
C ALA A 79 -7.63 -9.71 -3.72
N ALA A 80 -6.39 -9.44 -4.13
CA ALA A 80 -6.05 -9.12 -5.52
C ALA A 80 -5.95 -10.36 -6.43
N GLY A 81 -6.02 -11.58 -5.86
CA GLY A 81 -5.91 -12.83 -6.60
C GLY A 81 -4.46 -13.18 -7.00
N VAL A 82 -3.47 -12.70 -6.25
CA VAL A 82 -2.03 -12.97 -6.48
C VAL A 82 -1.54 -14.23 -5.73
N GLY A 83 -2.46 -14.99 -5.13
CA GLY A 83 -2.17 -16.25 -4.43
C GLY A 83 -1.90 -17.42 -5.38
N GLY A 84 -0.66 -17.56 -5.83
CA GLY A 84 -0.16 -18.73 -6.56
C GLY A 84 1.14 -18.46 -7.33
N GLN A 85 2.26 -18.91 -6.76
CA GLN A 85 3.62 -18.88 -7.31
C GLN A 85 4.34 -17.52 -7.36
N ARG A 86 5.07 -17.21 -6.28
CA ARG A 86 6.49 -16.81 -6.36
C ARG A 86 7.24 -17.49 -5.22
N GLY A 87 7.64 -18.73 -5.47
CA GLY A 87 8.73 -19.39 -4.76
C GLY A 87 10.05 -19.15 -5.49
#